data_AF-A0A7W2SH07-F1
#
_entry.id   AF-A0A7W2SH07-F1
#
_cell.length_a   1.000
_cell.length_b   1.000
_cell.length_c   1.000
_cell.angle_alpha   90.00
_cell.angle_beta   90.00
_cell.angle_gamma   90.00
#
_symmetry.space_group_name_H-M   'P 1'
#
loop_
_entity.id
_entity.type
_entity.pdbx_description
1 polymer ?
#
loop_
_entity_poly.entity_id
_entity_poly.type
_entity_poly.pdbx_seq_one_letter_code
_entity_poly.pdbx_strand_id
1 'polypeptide(L)' 'MHIAKQANVLVVLLSFDLIKKEERLHPAVVITNDINQALIEFKQVFTDVCAKNPQAV' A
#
# COMPACT_ATOMS: atom_id res chain seq x y z
N MET A 1 2.68 -4.56 -8.92
CA MET A 1 3.97 -5.06 -8.36
C MET A 1 4.92 -5.60 -9.41
N HIS A 2 4.47 -6.37 -10.42
CA HIS A 2 5.34 -6.90 -11.48
C HIS A 2 6.23 -5.83 -12.15
N ILE A 3 5.67 -4.67 -12.50
CA ILE A 3 6.41 -3.54 -13.10
C ILE A 3 7.52 -3.06 -12.16
N ALA A 4 7.21 -2.82 -10.89
CA ALA A 4 8.17 -2.32 -9.91
C ALA A 4 9.32 -3.32 -9.65
N LYS A 5 9.00 -4.62 -9.61
CA LYS A 5 10.02 -5.68 -9.51
C LYS A 5 10.91 -5.73 -10.75
N GLN A 6 10.32 -5.72 -11.95
CA GLN A 6 11.06 -5.76 -13.22
C GLN A 6 11.95 -4.52 -13.40
N ALA A 7 11.48 -3.36 -13.00
CA ALA A 7 12.22 -2.11 -13.08
C ALA A 7 13.21 -1.90 -11.92
N ASN A 8 13.20 -2.78 -10.91
CA ASN A 8 13.99 -2.67 -9.69
C ASN A 8 13.91 -1.27 -9.03
N VAL A 9 12.69 -0.77 -8.87
CA VAL A 9 12.43 0.56 -8.32
C VAL A 9 11.81 0.48 -6.92
N LEU A 10 12.05 1.53 -6.13
CA LEU A 10 11.41 1.73 -4.84
C LEU A 10 9.92 1.99 -5.02
N VAL A 11 9.10 1.36 -4.19
CA VAL A 11 7.66 1.59 -4.11
C VAL A 11 7.35 2.33 -2.82
N VAL A 12 6.66 3.46 -2.93
CA VAL A 12 6.15 4.21 -1.78
C VAL A 12 4.63 4.03 -1.74
N LEU A 13 4.12 3.59 -0.60
CA LEU A 13 2.68 3.49 -0.38
C LEU A 13 2.16 4.83 0.12
N LEU A 14 0.97 5.21 -0.35
CA LEU A 14 0.28 6.44 0.02
C LEU A 14 -1.11 6.08 0.54
N SER A 15 -1.47 6.60 1.71
CA SER A 15 -2.82 6.50 2.26
C SER A 15 -3.43 7.89 2.44
N PHE A 16 -4.74 7.98 2.23
CA PHE A 16 -5.51 9.20 2.44
C PHE A 16 -6.51 8.99 3.58
N ASP A 17 -6.43 9.85 4.60
CA ASP A 17 -7.49 9.99 5.60
C ASP A 17 -8.40 11.12 5.13
N LEU A 18 -9.54 10.76 4.53
CA LEU A 18 -10.49 11.72 3.98
C LEU A 18 -11.23 12.52 5.06
N ILE A 19 -11.36 11.97 6.26
CA ILE A 19 -12.03 12.65 7.39
C ILE A 19 -11.12 13.77 7.91
N LYS A 20 -9.84 13.46 8.10
CA LYS A 20 -8.83 14.43 8.56
C LYS A 20 -8.26 15.30 7.45
N LYS A 21 -8.51 14.94 6.19
CA LYS A 21 -7.91 15.56 4.99
C LYS A 21 -6.38 15.49 5.03
N GLU A 22 -5.86 14.35 5.43
CA GLU A 22 -4.43 14.10 5.56
C GLU A 22 -3.97 13.03 4.57
N GLU A 23 -2.73 13.19 4.12
CA GLU A 23 -2.02 12.22 3.31
C GLU A 23 -0.83 11.68 4.10
N ARG A 24 -0.59 10.37 3.99
CA ARG A 24 0.51 9.70 4.68
C ARG A 24 1.31 8.87 3.70
N LEU A 25 2.56 9.26 3.52
CA LEU A 25 3.58 8.47 2.84
C LEU A 25 4.13 7.43 3.82
N HIS A 26 4.12 6.18 3.40
CA HIS A 26 4.72 5.08 4.16
C HIS A 26 6.19 4.90 3.75
N PRO A 27 7.01 4.18 4.56
CA PRO A 27 8.39 3.89 4.18
C PRO A 27 8.48 3.23 2.80
N ALA A 28 9.51 3.62 2.04
CA ALA A 28 9.76 3.04 0.73
C ALA A 28 10.17 1.57 0.85
N VAL A 29 9.67 0.71 -0.05
CA VAL A 29 9.93 -0.73 -0.05
C VAL A 29 10.47 -1.17 -1.40
N VAL A 30 11.51 -2.01 -1.38
CA VAL A 30 12.02 -2.70 -2.58
C VAL A 30 11.32 -4.04 -2.70
N ILE A 31 10.73 -4.34 -3.86
CA ILE A 31 10.14 -5.65 -4.14
C ILE A 31 11.23 -6.55 -4.69
N THR A 32 11.87 -7.34 -3.82
CA THR A 32 13.05 -8.15 -4.19
C THR A 32 12.65 -9.45 -4.91
N ASN A 33 12.02 -10.42 -4.23
CA ASN A 33 11.81 -11.76 -4.78
C ASN A 33 10.36 -12.23 -4.85
N ASP A 34 9.62 -12.23 -3.74
CA ASP A 34 8.26 -12.78 -3.73
C ASP A 34 7.21 -11.68 -3.82
N ILE A 35 6.58 -11.57 -5.00
CA ILE A 35 5.51 -10.60 -5.25
C ILE A 35 4.29 -10.89 -4.37
N ASN A 36 4.00 -12.16 -4.09
CA ASN A 36 2.84 -12.53 -3.28
C ASN A 36 3.06 -12.13 -1.82
N GLN A 37 4.27 -12.33 -1.32
CA GLN A 37 4.65 -11.90 0.03
C GLN A 37 4.59 -10.37 0.14
N ALA A 38 5.17 -9.63 -0.81
CA ALA A 38 5.09 -8.17 -0.84
C ALA A 38 3.63 -7.68 -0.90
N LEU A 39 2.75 -8.39 -1.61
CA LEU A 39 1.32 -8.07 -1.66
C LEU A 39 0.64 -8.28 -0.31
N ILE A 40 0.98 -9.34 0.42
CA ILE A 40 0.46 -9.59 1.77
C ILE A 40 0.89 -8.47 2.72
N GLU A 41 2.17 -8.10 2.70
CA GLU A 41 2.72 -7.02 3.53
C GLU A 41 2.06 -5.68 3.22
N PHE A 42 1.85 -5.35 1.93
CA PHE A 42 1.18 -4.10 1.57
C PHE A 42 -0.27 -4.09 2.02
N LYS A 43 -0.98 -5.21 1.93
CA LYS A 43 -2.35 -5.31 2.47
C LYS A 43 -2.38 -5.06 3.97
N GLN A 44 -1.38 -5.55 4.71
CA GLN A 44 -1.27 -5.31 6.15
C GLN A 44 -1.17 -3.82 6.47
N VAL A 45 -0.39 -3.04 5.71
CA VAL A 45 -0.26 -1.58 5.87
C VAL A 45 -1.60 -0.85 5.78
N PHE A 46 -2.56 -1.36 4.99
CA PHE A 46 -3.86 -0.73 4.77
C PHE A 46 -5.00 -1.35 5.59
N THR A 47 -4.73 -2.33 6.47
CA THR A 47 -5.77 -3.08 7.20
C THR A 47 -6.69 -2.17 8.01
N ASP A 48 -6.14 -1.12 8.61
CA ASP A 48 -6.86 -0.18 9.47
C ASP A 48 -7.31 1.09 8.73
N VAL A 49 -7.04 1.17 7.41
CA VAL A 49 -7.31 2.36 6.58
C VAL A 49 -8.49 2.12 5.63
N CYS A 50 -8.70 0.88 5.18
CA CYS A 50 -9.85 0.54 4.35
C CYS A 50 -11.12 0.40 5.20
N ALA A 51 -12.14 1.20 4.89
CA ALA A 51 -13.48 1.01 5.46
C ALA A 51 -13.96 -0.43 5.15
N LYS A 52 -14.37 -1.17 6.18
CA LYS A 52 -14.83 -2.56 6.04
C LYS A 52 -16.07 -2.71 5.14
N ASN A 53 -16.83 -1.63 4.97
CA ASN A 53 -17.94 -1.50 4.02
C ASN A 53 -17.89 -0.12 3.34
N PRO A 54 -17.16 0.03 2.22
CA PRO A 54 -17.08 1.31 1.52
C PRO A 54 -18.41 1.73 0.86
N GLN A 55 -19.39 0.81 0.77
CA GLN A 55 -20.72 1.05 0.21
C GLN A 55 -21.81 1.36 1.25
N ALA A 56 -21.49 1.37 2.55
CA ALA A 56 -22.46 1.70 3.61
C ALA A 56 -22.57 3.22 3.89
N VAL A 57 -22.12 4.04 2.94
CA VAL A 57 -22.19 5.50 2.95
C VAL A 57 -23.21 5.96 1.92
#